data_AF-A0A4Q2RLG8-F1
#
_entry.id   AF-A0A4Q2RLG8-F1
#
_cell.length_a   1.000
_cell.length_b   1.000
_cell.length_c   1.000
_cell.angle_alpha   90.00
_cell.angle_beta   90.00
_cell.angle_gamma   90.00
#
_symmetry.space_group_name_H-M   'P 1'
#
loop_
_entity.id
_entity.type
_entity.pdbx_description
1 polymer ?
#
loop_
_entity_poly.entity_id
_entity_poly.type
_entity_poly.pdbx_seq_one_letter_code
_entity_poly.pdbx_strand_id
1 'polypeptide(L)' 'MDQPRARPHLGDDELVVLRLLAEGETVDVAARRLGVSERTVRRKARSACDKVGCETTIEAIVWAVRHELL' A
#
# COMPACT_ATOMS: atom_id res chain seq x y z
N MET A 1 15.47 -1.30 -26.90
CA MET A 1 14.18 -1.96 -26.60
C MET A 1 13.64 -1.30 -25.35
N ASP A 2 13.04 -0.13 -25.50
CA ASP A 2 12.40 0.60 -24.40
C ASP A 2 11.01 -0.01 -24.22
N GLN A 3 10.90 -0.99 -23.32
CA GLN A 3 9.61 -1.56 -22.96
C GLN A 3 8.88 -0.49 -22.15
N PRO A 4 7.64 -0.09 -22.51
CA PRO A 4 6.88 0.85 -21.69
C PRO A 4 6.71 0.16 -20.34
N ARG A 5 7.43 0.63 -19.31
CA ARG A 5 7.28 0.13 -17.95
C ARG A 5 5.80 0.33 -17.61
N ALA A 6 5.03 -0.75 -17.62
CA ALA A 6 3.65 -0.73 -17.18
C ALA A 6 3.63 0.00 -15.84
N ARG A 7 2.85 1.08 -15.75
CA ARG A 7 2.78 1.85 -14.50
C ARG A 7 2.44 0.84 -13.40
N PRO A 8 3.22 0.78 -12.31
CA PRO A 8 2.95 -0.19 -11.27
C PRO A 8 1.54 0.05 -10.74
N HIS A 9 0.69 -0.97 -10.87
CA HIS A 9 -0.70 -0.91 -10.46
C HIS A 9 -0.82 -1.56 -9.08
N LEU A 10 -1.16 -0.74 -8.08
CA LEU A 10 -1.56 -1.23 -6.77
C LEU A 10 -2.94 -1.87 -6.89
N GLY A 11 -3.13 -3.03 -6.28
CA GLY A 11 -4.45 -3.64 -6.16
C GLY A 11 -5.28 -2.95 -5.09
N ASP A 12 -6.60 -3.11 -5.16
CA ASP A 12 -7.55 -2.50 -4.21
C ASP A 12 -7.21 -2.82 -2.75
N ASP A 13 -6.85 -4.07 -2.48
CA ASP A 13 -6.43 -4.51 -1.14
C ASP A 13 -5.19 -3.79 -0.60
N GLU A 14 -4.27 -3.41 -1.48
CA GLU A 14 -3.05 -2.67 -1.11
C GLU A 14 -3.41 -1.21 -0.86
N LEU A 15 -4.23 -0.62 -1.73
CA LEU A 15 -4.73 0.75 -1.58
C LEU A 15 -5.54 0.93 -0.29
N VAL A 16 -6.41 -0.03 0.05
CA VAL A 16 -7.18 -0.01 1.29
C VAL A 16 -6.26 -0.04 2.51
N VAL A 17 -5.21 -0.88 2.49
CA VAL A 17 -4.22 -0.89 3.58
C VAL A 17 -3.47 0.43 3.66
N LEU A 18 -2.98 0.98 2.54
CA LEU A 18 -2.29 2.27 2.53
C LEU A 18 -3.19 3.41 3.03
N ARG A 19 -4.49 3.40 2.67
CA ARG A 19 -5.47 4.40 3.12
C ARG A 19 -5.64 4.39 4.63
N LEU A 20 -5.87 3.22 5.23
CA LEU A 20 -6.02 3.11 6.68
C LEU A 20 -4.76 3.61 7.42
N LEU A 21 -3.58 3.22 6.94
CA LEU A 21 -2.33 3.68 7.53
C LEU A 21 -2.09 5.19 7.32
N ALA A 22 -2.54 5.76 6.19
CA ALA A 22 -2.47 7.20 5.91
C ALA A 22 -3.40 8.01 6.82
N GLU A 23 -4.54 7.44 7.22
CA GLU A 23 -5.46 8.01 8.22
C GLU A 23 -4.91 7.94 9.65
N GLY A 24 -3.73 7.35 9.85
CA GLY A 24 -3.07 7.22 11.14
C GLY A 24 -3.45 5.95 11.91
N GLU A 25 -4.16 5.02 11.28
CA GLU A 25 -4.49 3.74 11.91
C GLU A 25 -3.23 2.89 12.10
N THR A 26 -3.18 2.17 13.21
CA THR A 26 -2.14 1.17 13.45
C THR A 26 -2.42 -0.11 12.67
N VAL A 27 -1.40 -0.95 12.51
CA VAL A 27 -1.51 -2.24 11.82
C VAL A 27 -2.55 -3.16 12.47
N ASP A 28 -2.66 -3.16 13.79
CA ASP A 28 -3.63 -3.98 14.52
C ASP A 28 -5.07 -3.48 14.34
N VAL A 29 -5.30 -2.16 14.32
CA VAL A 29 -6.63 -1.61 14.05
C VAL A 29 -7.03 -1.87 12.59
N ALA A 30 -6.12 -1.66 11.64
CA ALA A 30 -6.36 -1.98 10.24
C ALA A 30 -6.68 -3.47 10.04
N ALA A 31 -5.94 -4.36 10.71
CA ALA A 31 -6.19 -5.81 10.66
C ALA A 31 -7.59 -6.18 11.14
N ARG A 32 -8.03 -5.60 12.28
CA ARG A 32 -9.38 -5.81 12.82
C ARG A 32 -10.46 -5.28 11.88
N ARG A 33 -10.29 -4.09 11.31
CA ARG A 33 -11.24 -3.49 10.36
C ARG A 33 -11.41 -4.34 9.10
N LEU A 34 -10.32 -4.92 8.61
CA LEU A 34 -10.30 -5.73 7.40
C LEU A 34 -10.64 -7.21 7.63
N GLY A 35 -10.80 -7.66 8.87
CA GLY A 35 -11.05 -9.07 9.19
C GLY A 35 -9.88 -10.00 8.84
N VAL A 36 -8.64 -9.50 8.89
CA VAL A 36 -7.42 -10.26 8.56
C VAL A 36 -6.40 -10.22 9.70
N SER A 37 -5.32 -10.99 9.58
CA SER A 37 -4.20 -10.93 10.53
C SER A 37 -3.33 -9.68 10.31
N GLU A 38 -2.65 -9.20 11.35
CA GLU A 38 -1.62 -8.14 11.22
C GLU A 38 -0.53 -8.52 10.19
N ARG A 39 -0.16 -9.81 10.14
CA ARG A 39 0.80 -10.32 9.15
C ARG A 39 0.31 -10.09 7.72
N THR A 40 -0.99 -10.24 7.48
CA THR A 40 -1.61 -9.98 6.17
C THR A 40 -1.53 -8.49 5.81
N VAL A 41 -1.80 -7.59 6.76
CA VAL A 41 -1.67 -6.14 6.57
C VAL A 41 -0.24 -5.75 6.24
N ARG A 42 0.74 -6.21 7.04
CA ARG A 42 2.17 -5.93 6.79
C ARG A 42 2.63 -6.48 5.43
N ARG A 43 2.15 -7.66 5.04
CA ARG A 43 2.43 -8.25 3.72
C ARG A 43 1.85 -7.41 2.58
N LYS A 44 0.63 -6.89 2.72
CA LYS A 44 0.00 -6.00 1.71
C LYS A 44 0.75 -4.67 1.61
N ALA A 45 1.12 -4.05 2.73
CA ALA A 45 1.93 -2.83 2.74
C ALA A 45 3.31 -3.04 2.07
N ARG A 46 4.00 -4.15 2.38
CA ARG A 46 5.26 -4.53 1.72
C ARG A 46 5.07 -4.75 0.22
N SER A 47 4.04 -5.51 -0.18
CA SER A 47 3.71 -5.74 -1.59
C SER A 47 3.47 -4.42 -2.33
N ALA A 48 2.80 -3.46 -1.68
CA ALA A 48 2.62 -2.12 -2.24
C ALA A 48 3.97 -1.41 -2.45
N CYS A 49 4.83 -1.37 -1.43
CA CYS A 49 6.19 -0.82 -1.52
C CYS A 49 6.97 -1.44 -2.69
N ASP A 50 6.99 -2.77 -2.78
CA ASP A 50 7.74 -3.50 -3.80
C ASP A 50 7.24 -3.17 -5.22
N LYS A 51 5.91 -3.02 -5.40
CA LYS A 51 5.32 -2.67 -6.70
C LYS A 51 5.70 -1.27 -7.14
N VAL A 52 5.70 -0.29 -6.24
CA VAL A 52 5.94 1.12 -6.59
C VAL A 52 7.40 1.54 -6.44
N GLY A 53 8.27 0.60 -6.00
CA GLY A 53 9.70 0.84 -5.83
C GLY A 53 10.05 1.69 -4.60
N CYS A 54 9.23 1.60 -3.55
CA CYS A 54 9.46 2.31 -2.28
C CYS A 54 10.12 1.39 -1.25
N GLU A 55 10.93 1.95 -0.35
CA GLU A 55 11.58 1.19 0.72
C GLU A 55 10.70 1.09 1.97
N THR A 56 9.86 2.09 2.18
CA THR A 56 9.02 2.23 3.38
C THR A 56 7.54 2.38 3.04
N THR A 57 6.69 2.08 4.01
CA THR A 57 5.23 2.22 3.84
C THR A 57 4.82 3.69 3.67
N ILE A 58 5.51 4.61 4.36
CA ILE A 58 5.21 6.05 4.23
C ILE A 58 5.54 6.57 2.83
N GLU A 59 6.62 6.10 2.20
CA GLU A 59 6.92 6.42 0.80
C GLU A 59 5.84 5.89 -0.14
N ALA A 60 5.35 4.66 0.09
CA ALA A 60 4.27 4.09 -0.71
C ALA A 60 2.95 4.88 -0.56
N ILE A 61 2.64 5.38 0.65
CA ILE A 61 1.51 6.28 0.89
C ILE A 61 1.68 7.58 0.11
N VAL A 62 2.84 8.25 0.23
CA VAL A 62 3.13 9.50 -0.49
C VAL A 62 3.07 9.29 -2.00
N TRP A 63 3.56 8.16 -2.49
CA TRP A 63 3.46 7.78 -3.89
C TRP A 63 1.99 7.68 -4.32
N ALA A 64 1.14 6.99 -3.55
CA ALA A 64 -0.26 6.79 -3.88
C ALA A 64 -1.06 8.11 -3.88
N VAL A 65 -0.79 9.04 -2.95
CA VAL A 65 -1.37 10.40 -2.94
C VAL A 65 -0.96 11.19 -4.19
N ARG A 66 0.32 11.17 -4.56
CA ARG A 66 0.83 11.89 -5.76
C ARG A 66 0.26 11.37 -7.08
N HIS A 67 -0.28 10.16 -7.07
CA HIS A 67 -0.91 9.52 -8.23
C HIS A 67 -2.43 9.49 -8.13
N GLU A 68 -3.04 10.22 -7.19
CA GLU A 68 -4.49 10.35 -7.00
C GLU A 68 -5.20 9.01 -6.73
N LEU A 69 -4.52 8.08 -6.05
CA LEU A 69 -5.06 6.77 -5.66
C LEU A 69 -5.57 6.75 -4.20
N LEU A 70 -5.21 7.77 -3.41
CA LEU A 70 -5.65 7.99 -2.04
C LEU A 70 -6.44 9.29 -1.92
#